data_AF-A0AA88EBR5-F1
#
_entry.id   AF-A0AA88EBR5-F1
#
_cell.length_a   1.000
_cell.length_b   1.000
_cell.length_c   1.000
_cell.angle_alpha   90.00
_cell.angle_beta   90.00
_cell.angle_gamma   90.00
#
_symmetry.space_group_name_H-M   'P 1'
#
loop_
_entity.id
_entity.type
_entity.pdbx_description
1 polymer ?
#
loop_
_entity_poly.entity_id
_entity_poly.type
_entity_poly.pdbx_seq_one_letter_code
_entity_poly.pdbx_strand_id
1 'polypeptide(L)'
;MWGPFGFTLAVARVIVALSLPYDISLPILAFSGLPLTITKPKNSGPVTRPKRSDDDQSKGLLYVCNHRTLLDPLYLCFALKVNLTALTYSLSRMSEILAPIRTVRLTRNRDKDSIKMEKLLNQGDLVVCPEGTTCREPYLLRFSPLFSEIADEVVPVAVETHVSMFHGTTAGGLKCLDPLFFLMNPSPIYTVQMLDKLSCLSTCRDASESRFHVANQVQGELGKALGYECTKLTRRDKYLILAGNEGMVTASTKSD
;
A
#
# COMPACT_ATOMS: atom_id res chain seq x y z
N MET A 1 -19.61 23.25 -8.55
CA MET A 1 -20.14 22.51 -9.72
C MET A 1 -19.39 21.21 -10.04
N TRP A 2 -18.13 21.02 -9.59
CA TRP A 2 -17.35 19.81 -9.93
C TRP A 2 -17.80 18.51 -9.20
N GLY A 3 -18.46 18.61 -8.04
CA GLY A 3 -18.87 17.44 -7.24
C GLY A 3 -19.70 16.39 -8.00
N PRO A 4 -20.86 16.73 -8.59
CA PRO A 4 -21.69 15.77 -9.31
C PRO A 4 -20.97 15.11 -10.49
N PHE A 5 -20.27 15.91 -11.30
CA PHE A 5 -19.50 15.38 -12.44
C PHE A 5 -18.37 14.46 -12.00
N GLY A 6 -17.59 14.89 -10.99
CA GLY A 6 -16.53 14.08 -10.41
C GLY A 6 -17.05 12.76 -9.84
N PHE A 7 -18.22 12.76 -9.21
CA PHE A 7 -18.85 11.54 -8.71
C PHE A 7 -19.22 10.58 -9.85
N THR A 8 -19.90 11.06 -10.89
CA THR A 8 -20.24 10.24 -12.07
C THR A 8 -18.98 9.68 -12.73
N LEU A 9 -17.93 10.51 -12.88
CA LEU A 9 -16.65 10.09 -13.43
C LEU A 9 -15.98 9.01 -12.57
N ALA A 10 -16.01 9.16 -11.24
CA ALA A 10 -15.46 8.18 -10.32
C ALA A 10 -16.19 6.83 -10.41
N VAL A 11 -17.53 6.84 -10.49
CA VAL A 11 -18.33 5.62 -10.66
C VAL A 11 -17.98 4.92 -11.98
N ALA A 12 -17.88 5.67 -13.09
CA ALA A 12 -17.48 5.10 -14.38
C ALA A 12 -16.07 4.46 -14.31
N ARG A 13 -15.11 5.13 -13.67
CA ARG A 13 -13.75 4.61 -13.45
C ARG A 13 -13.74 3.33 -12.62
N VAL A 14 -14.55 3.26 -11.55
CA VAL A 14 -14.69 2.05 -10.73
C VAL A 14 -15.26 0.90 -11.58
N ILE A 15 -16.31 1.14 -12.36
CA ILE A 15 -16.91 0.11 -13.24
C ILE A 15 -15.86 -0.43 -14.22
N VAL A 16 -15.09 0.46 -14.88
CA VAL A 16 -14.02 0.06 -15.81
C VAL A 16 -12.95 -0.77 -15.11
N ALA A 17 -12.49 -0.33 -13.93
CA ALA A 17 -11.44 -1.01 -13.17
C ALA A 17 -11.87 -2.41 -12.68
N LEU A 18 -13.16 -2.61 -12.37
CA LEU A 18 -13.69 -3.86 -11.86
C LEU A 18 -14.12 -4.85 -12.95
N SER A 19 -14.60 -4.34 -14.10
CA SER A 19 -15.27 -5.18 -15.10
C SER A 19 -14.34 -5.65 -16.22
N LEU A 20 -13.19 -4.99 -16.42
CA LEU A 20 -12.32 -5.22 -17.57
C LEU A 20 -10.92 -5.72 -17.14
N PRO A 21 -10.29 -6.62 -17.93
CA PRO A 21 -8.91 -7.03 -17.72
C PRO A 21 -7.94 -5.84 -17.76
N TYR A 22 -6.79 -5.96 -17.08
CA TYR A 22 -5.80 -4.88 -16.95
C TYR A 22 -5.37 -4.25 -18.28
N ASP A 23 -5.19 -5.06 -19.33
CA ASP A 23 -4.76 -4.59 -20.65
C ASP A 23 -5.76 -3.66 -21.33
N ILE A 24 -7.05 -3.80 -20.99
CA ILE A 24 -8.14 -2.99 -21.53
C ILE A 24 -8.49 -1.86 -20.57
N SER A 25 -8.53 -2.12 -19.26
CA SER A 25 -8.88 -1.10 -18.27
C SER A 25 -7.83 0.01 -18.19
N LEU A 26 -6.53 -0.29 -18.25
CA LEU A 26 -5.45 0.70 -18.15
C LEU A 26 -5.58 1.84 -19.18
N PRO A 27 -5.67 1.60 -20.51
CA PRO A 27 -5.79 2.69 -21.48
C PRO A 27 -7.11 3.49 -21.31
N ILE A 28 -8.22 2.83 -20.94
CA ILE A 28 -9.50 3.52 -20.70
C ILE A 28 -9.40 4.42 -19.47
N LEU A 29 -8.82 3.93 -18.37
CA LEU A 29 -8.62 4.70 -17.15
C LEU A 29 -7.66 5.87 -17.39
N ALA A 30 -6.56 5.66 -18.12
CA ALA A 30 -5.64 6.72 -18.52
C ALA A 30 -6.35 7.79 -19.37
N PHE A 31 -7.14 7.39 -20.37
CA PHE A 31 -7.95 8.29 -21.19
C PHE A 31 -8.97 9.07 -20.34
N SER A 32 -9.56 8.42 -19.33
CA SER A 32 -10.48 9.09 -18.41
C SER A 32 -9.79 10.12 -17.51
N GLY A 33 -8.46 10.17 -17.48
CA GLY A 33 -7.67 11.08 -16.63
C GLY A 33 -7.00 10.41 -15.41
N LEU A 34 -6.83 9.09 -15.39
CA LEU A 34 -6.05 8.38 -14.35
C LEU A 34 -4.72 7.84 -14.93
N PRO A 35 -3.75 8.70 -15.29
CA PRO A 35 -2.45 8.23 -15.74
C PRO A 35 -1.76 7.44 -14.61
N LEU A 36 -1.29 6.25 -14.95
CA LEU A 36 -0.43 5.41 -14.12
C LEU A 36 0.97 5.38 -14.73
N THR A 37 1.92 6.00 -14.05
CA THR A 37 3.34 5.95 -14.42
C THR A 37 4.01 4.79 -13.69
N ILE A 38 4.71 3.93 -14.43
CA ILE A 38 5.35 2.74 -13.87
C ILE A 38 6.84 2.80 -14.18
N THR A 39 7.66 2.80 -13.14
CA THR A 39 9.12 2.67 -13.25
C THR A 39 9.53 1.32 -12.68
N LYS A 40 10.25 0.53 -13.47
CA LYS A 40 10.78 -0.78 -13.06
C LYS A 40 12.31 -0.70 -12.89
N PRO A 41 12.93 -1.58 -12.10
CA PRO A 41 14.39 -1.63 -11.96
C PRO A 41 15.05 -1.92 -13.32
N LYS A 42 16.17 -1.24 -13.61
CA LYS A 42 16.87 -1.35 -14.90
C LYS A 42 17.33 -2.78 -15.23
N ASN A 43 17.62 -3.59 -14.21
CA ASN A 43 18.11 -4.96 -14.34
C ASN A 43 17.01 -6.01 -14.13
N SER A 44 15.75 -5.59 -13.97
CA SER A 44 14.65 -6.55 -13.96
C SER A 44 14.39 -6.98 -15.40
N GLY A 45 14.75 -8.24 -15.72
CA GLY A 45 14.23 -8.90 -16.92
C GLY A 45 12.69 -8.80 -16.96
N PRO A 46 12.02 -9.20 -18.05
CA PRO A 46 10.57 -9.23 -18.07
C PRO A 46 10.09 -9.93 -16.79
N VAL A 47 9.15 -9.31 -16.07
CA VAL A 47 8.50 -9.88 -14.88
C VAL A 47 7.58 -11.03 -15.34
N THR A 48 8.11 -11.95 -16.14
CA THR A 48 7.67 -13.32 -16.22
C THR A 48 8.06 -13.92 -14.88
N ARG A 49 7.05 -14.17 -14.04
CA ARG A 49 7.21 -15.07 -12.90
C ARG A 49 8.05 -16.26 -13.38
N PRO A 50 9.09 -16.70 -12.66
CA PRO A 50 9.61 -18.03 -12.91
C PRO A 50 8.40 -18.97 -12.85
N LYS A 51 8.21 -19.78 -13.90
CA LYS A 51 7.19 -20.85 -13.87
C LYS A 51 7.49 -21.63 -12.60
N ARG A 52 6.61 -21.57 -11.61
CA ARG A 52 6.72 -22.40 -10.41
C ARG A 52 6.67 -23.84 -10.89
N SER A 53 7.81 -24.53 -10.87
CA SER A 53 7.84 -25.98 -10.93
C SER A 53 7.20 -26.48 -9.63
N ASP A 54 6.44 -27.57 -9.70
CA ASP A 54 5.82 -28.21 -8.53
C ASP A 54 6.83 -28.62 -7.43
N ASP A 55 8.13 -28.58 -7.73
CA ASP A 55 9.23 -29.02 -6.88
C ASP A 55 9.96 -27.89 -6.14
N ASP A 56 9.64 -26.62 -6.40
CA ASP A 56 10.29 -25.48 -5.73
C ASP A 56 9.32 -24.80 -4.73
N GLN A 57 9.50 -25.10 -3.44
CA GLN A 57 8.76 -24.48 -2.32
C GLN A 57 9.16 -23.00 -2.10
N SER A 58 9.38 -22.23 -3.16
CA SER A 58 9.76 -20.83 -3.04
C SER A 58 8.59 -20.03 -2.42
N LYS A 59 8.84 -19.39 -1.28
CA LYS A 59 7.89 -18.46 -0.65
C LYS A 59 7.48 -17.36 -1.64
N GLY A 60 6.26 -16.83 -1.49
CA GLY A 60 5.79 -15.67 -2.27
C GLY A 60 6.66 -14.43 -2.06
N LEU A 61 6.57 -13.46 -2.99
CA LEU A 61 7.27 -12.19 -2.85
C LEU A 61 6.49 -11.23 -1.95
N LEU A 62 7.21 -10.51 -1.09
CA LEU A 62 6.62 -9.46 -0.25
C LEU A 62 6.99 -8.08 -0.80
N TYR A 63 5.98 -7.37 -1.30
CA TYR A 63 6.08 -5.99 -1.73
C TYR A 63 5.86 -5.04 -0.55
N VAL A 64 6.78 -4.09 -0.35
CA VAL A 64 6.75 -3.14 0.76
C VAL A 64 6.56 -1.73 0.21
N CYS A 65 5.38 -1.15 0.43
CA CYS A 65 4.98 0.16 -0.09
C CYS A 65 5.02 1.25 0.99
N ASN A 66 5.44 2.47 0.66
CA ASN A 66 4.97 3.62 1.42
C ASN A 66 3.45 3.81 1.22
N HIS A 67 2.79 4.55 2.10
CA HIS A 67 1.33 4.61 2.12
C HIS A 67 0.82 6.03 1.86
N ARG A 68 0.39 6.36 0.64
CA ARG A 68 -0.21 7.67 0.29
C ARG A 68 -1.73 7.63 0.38
N THR A 69 -2.36 6.59 -0.16
CA THR A 69 -3.83 6.45 -0.15
C THR A 69 -4.24 4.99 0.07
N LEU A 70 -5.54 4.74 0.31
CA LEU A 70 -6.03 3.36 0.38
C LEU A 70 -5.93 2.60 -0.95
N LEU A 71 -5.62 3.31 -2.06
CA LEU A 71 -5.47 2.73 -3.39
C LEU A 71 -4.05 2.24 -3.68
N ASP A 72 -3.04 2.48 -2.83
CA ASP A 72 -1.65 2.11 -3.15
C ASP A 72 -1.49 0.63 -3.51
N PRO A 73 -2.04 -0.33 -2.73
CA PRO A 73 -1.95 -1.75 -3.07
C PRO A 73 -2.65 -2.09 -4.38
N LEU A 74 -3.73 -1.37 -4.72
CA LEU A 74 -4.47 -1.57 -5.97
C LEU A 74 -3.67 -1.09 -7.16
N TYR A 75 -3.08 0.10 -7.09
CA TYR A 75 -2.25 0.63 -8.16
C TYR A 75 -1.00 -0.23 -8.39
N LEU A 76 -0.45 -0.85 -7.35
CA LEU A 76 0.59 -1.86 -7.52
C LEU A 76 0.09 -3.08 -8.30
N CYS A 77 -1.13 -3.58 -8.03
CA CYS A 77 -1.73 -4.66 -8.81
C CYS A 77 -1.90 -4.27 -10.30
N PHE A 78 -2.34 -3.05 -10.59
CA PHE A 78 -2.43 -2.52 -11.95
C PHE A 78 -1.05 -2.41 -12.62
N ALA A 79 -0.04 -1.95 -11.87
CA ALA A 79 1.33 -1.81 -12.39
C ALA A 79 1.97 -3.16 -12.74
N LEU A 80 1.68 -4.18 -11.93
CA LEU A 80 2.15 -5.55 -12.14
C LEU A 80 1.25 -6.39 -13.05
N LYS A 81 0.01 -5.93 -13.30
CA LYS A 81 -1.07 -6.68 -13.95
C LYS A 81 -1.35 -8.04 -13.31
N VAL A 82 -1.22 -8.12 -11.98
CA VAL A 82 -1.51 -9.33 -11.18
C VAL A 82 -2.28 -8.96 -9.92
N ASN A 83 -3.12 -9.88 -9.45
CA ASN A 83 -3.80 -9.72 -8.17
C ASN A 83 -2.88 -10.09 -7.02
N LEU A 84 -2.62 -9.14 -6.12
CA LEU A 84 -1.89 -9.35 -4.86
C LEU A 84 -2.85 -9.43 -3.67
N THR A 85 -2.40 -10.05 -2.59
CA THR A 85 -3.10 -9.96 -1.29
C THR A 85 -2.53 -8.80 -0.47
N ALA A 86 -3.38 -7.84 -0.09
CA ALA A 86 -2.97 -6.64 0.63
C ALA A 86 -3.15 -6.79 2.15
N LEU A 87 -2.07 -6.61 2.90
CA LEU A 87 -2.07 -6.61 4.36
C LEU A 87 -2.32 -5.21 4.91
N THR A 88 -3.34 -5.07 5.75
CA THR A 88 -3.78 -3.75 6.23
C THR A 88 -3.97 -3.69 7.73
N TYR A 89 -3.47 -2.64 8.38
CA TYR A 89 -3.54 -2.49 9.85
C TYR A 89 -4.80 -1.78 10.35
N SER A 90 -5.51 -1.08 9.47
CA SER A 90 -6.47 -0.05 9.89
C SER A 90 -7.70 0.09 8.98
N LEU A 91 -7.96 -0.87 8.08
CA LEU A 91 -9.15 -0.82 7.23
C LEU A 91 -10.43 -1.09 8.02
N SER A 92 -11.49 -0.35 7.69
CA SER A 92 -12.84 -0.60 8.17
C SER A 92 -13.42 -1.85 7.49
N ARG A 93 -14.38 -2.54 8.11
CA ARG A 93 -15.08 -3.68 7.49
C ARG A 93 -15.73 -3.30 6.16
N MET A 94 -16.29 -2.10 6.08
CA MET A 94 -16.89 -1.58 4.85
C MET A 94 -15.83 -1.40 3.74
N SER A 95 -14.65 -0.89 4.07
CA SER A 95 -13.55 -0.77 3.11
C SER A 95 -13.08 -2.14 2.59
N GLU A 96 -13.10 -3.17 3.43
CA GLU A 96 -12.73 -4.55 3.06
C GLU A 96 -13.78 -5.19 2.14
N ILE A 97 -15.08 -4.99 2.40
CA ILE A 97 -16.16 -5.48 1.52
C ILE A 97 -16.11 -4.83 0.14
N LEU A 98 -15.75 -3.54 0.09
CA LEU A 98 -15.67 -2.78 -1.16
C LEU A 98 -14.32 -2.94 -1.88
N ALA A 99 -13.35 -3.66 -1.29
CA ALA A 99 -12.03 -3.77 -1.87
C ALA A 99 -12.05 -4.67 -3.12
N PRO A 100 -11.50 -4.20 -4.26
CA PRO A 100 -11.41 -4.99 -5.49
C PRO A 100 -10.40 -6.14 -5.41
N ILE A 101 -9.51 -6.09 -4.41
CA ILE A 101 -8.45 -7.06 -4.20
C ILE A 101 -8.62 -7.72 -2.84
N ARG A 102 -8.06 -8.92 -2.67
CA ARG A 102 -8.08 -9.60 -1.38
C ARG A 102 -7.32 -8.77 -0.34
N THR A 103 -8.04 -8.19 0.59
CA THR A 103 -7.44 -7.53 1.75
C THR A 103 -7.46 -8.46 2.94
N VAL A 104 -6.39 -8.46 3.72
CA VAL A 104 -6.33 -9.18 4.99
C VAL A 104 -5.96 -8.20 6.09
N ARG A 105 -6.83 -8.11 7.09
CA ARG A 105 -6.60 -7.26 8.25
C ARG A 105 -5.58 -7.87 9.22
N LEU A 106 -4.62 -7.04 9.64
CA LEU A 106 -3.69 -7.28 10.73
C LEU A 106 -4.26 -6.75 12.04
N THR A 107 -3.92 -7.42 13.13
CA THR A 107 -4.49 -7.23 14.46
C THR A 107 -3.66 -6.32 15.37
N ARG A 108 -2.49 -5.88 14.90
CA ARG A 108 -1.46 -5.14 15.67
C ARG A 108 -0.92 -5.94 16.85
N ASN A 109 -1.11 -7.25 16.85
CA ASN A 109 -0.43 -8.17 17.74
C ASN A 109 0.65 -8.87 16.92
N ARG A 110 1.92 -8.61 17.27
CA ARG A 110 3.07 -9.07 16.49
C ARG A 110 3.06 -10.57 16.26
N ASP A 111 2.80 -11.37 17.29
CA ASP A 111 2.89 -12.83 17.21
C ASP A 111 1.73 -13.44 16.41
N LYS A 112 0.53 -12.85 16.48
CA LYS A 112 -0.59 -13.27 15.62
C LYS A 112 -0.39 -12.85 14.17
N ASP A 113 0.11 -11.64 13.96
CA ASP A 113 0.29 -11.06 12.64
C ASP A 113 1.48 -11.71 11.91
N SER A 114 2.54 -12.13 12.61
CA SER A 114 3.66 -12.89 12.04
C SER A 114 3.21 -14.22 11.46
N ILE A 115 2.53 -15.06 12.27
CA ILE A 115 2.00 -16.36 11.85
C ILE A 115 1.06 -16.21 10.66
N LYS A 116 0.21 -15.17 10.68
CA LYS A 116 -0.74 -14.90 9.60
C LYS A 116 -0.02 -14.47 8.32
N MET A 117 0.95 -13.57 8.41
CA MET A 117 1.74 -13.08 7.28
C MET A 117 2.54 -14.22 6.64
N GLU A 118 3.21 -15.04 7.45
CA GLU A 118 3.98 -16.20 6.97
C GLU A 118 3.10 -17.20 6.21
N LYS A 119 1.95 -17.57 6.79
CA LYS A 119 0.98 -18.47 6.14
C LYS A 119 0.52 -17.93 4.78
N LEU A 120 0.26 -16.62 4.69
CA LEU A 120 -0.21 -15.99 3.45
C LEU A 120 0.92 -15.88 2.42
N LEU A 121 2.16 -15.65 2.86
CA LEU A 121 3.31 -15.55 1.97
C LEU A 121 3.63 -16.91 1.34
N ASN A 122 3.40 -18.00 2.07
CA ASN A 122 3.48 -19.37 1.53
C ASN A 122 2.38 -19.67 0.49
N GLN A 123 1.28 -18.90 0.47
CA GLN A 123 0.19 -19.07 -0.50
C GLN A 123 0.39 -18.22 -1.76
N GLY A 124 1.10 -17.09 -1.67
CA GLY A 124 1.30 -16.19 -2.80
C GLY A 124 1.91 -14.86 -2.43
N ASP A 125 2.01 -13.99 -3.43
CA ASP A 125 2.63 -12.69 -3.29
C ASP A 125 1.75 -11.73 -2.47
N LEU A 126 2.40 -10.98 -1.58
CA LEU A 126 1.74 -10.07 -0.64
C LEU A 126 2.22 -8.63 -0.83
N VAL A 127 1.37 -7.67 -0.50
CA VAL A 127 1.75 -6.27 -0.36
C VAL A 127 1.40 -5.76 1.03
N VAL A 128 2.33 -5.03 1.64
CA VAL A 128 2.12 -4.40 2.95
C VAL A 128 2.66 -2.98 2.91
N CYS A 129 1.92 -2.03 3.50
CA CYS A 129 2.46 -0.70 3.75
C CYS A 129 2.79 -0.54 5.25
N PRO A 130 4.07 -0.61 5.66
CA PRO A 130 4.49 -0.76 7.05
C PRO A 130 4.34 0.51 7.90
N GLU A 131 3.98 1.65 7.30
CA GLU A 131 3.57 2.87 8.01
C GLU A 131 2.30 2.65 8.85
N GLY A 132 1.44 1.70 8.43
CA GLY A 132 0.20 1.36 9.12
C GLY A 132 -0.92 2.41 9.06
N THR A 133 -0.66 3.53 8.39
CA THR A 133 -1.59 4.62 8.10
C THR A 133 -1.11 5.37 6.86
N THR A 134 -2.00 6.01 6.12
CA THR A 134 -1.62 6.85 4.99
C THR A 134 -0.81 8.06 5.45
N CYS A 135 0.01 8.67 4.61
CA CYS A 135 0.75 9.90 4.86
C CYS A 135 0.73 10.74 3.58
N ARG A 136 0.35 12.02 3.68
CA ARG A 136 0.31 12.96 2.54
C ARG A 136 1.54 13.87 2.47
N GLU A 137 2.24 14.01 3.57
CA GLU A 137 3.36 14.93 3.67
C GLU A 137 4.59 14.36 2.92
N PRO A 138 5.55 15.19 2.50
CA PRO A 138 6.76 14.75 1.79
C PRO A 138 7.78 14.08 2.74
N TYR A 139 7.29 13.23 3.63
CA TYR A 139 8.08 12.42 4.55
C TYR A 139 7.45 11.04 4.73
N LEU A 140 8.27 10.07 5.12
CA LEU A 140 7.86 8.71 5.46
C LEU A 140 7.71 8.56 6.97
N LEU A 141 6.58 8.01 7.41
CA LEU A 141 6.42 7.56 8.79
C LEU A 141 7.34 6.37 9.08
N ARG A 142 7.59 6.11 10.37
CA ARG A 142 8.39 4.98 10.82
C ARG A 142 7.78 3.66 10.37
N PHE A 143 8.59 2.82 9.75
CA PHE A 143 8.17 1.49 9.30
C PHE A 143 8.12 0.49 10.47
N SER A 144 7.06 -0.32 10.51
CA SER A 144 7.02 -1.52 11.35
C SER A 144 8.01 -2.57 10.85
N PRO A 145 8.82 -3.22 11.71
CA PRO A 145 9.80 -4.22 11.29
C PRO A 145 9.19 -5.60 11.01
N LEU A 146 7.87 -5.79 11.20
CA LEU A 146 7.26 -7.13 11.09
C LEU A 146 7.56 -7.81 9.74
N PHE A 147 7.59 -7.05 8.64
CA PHE A 147 7.84 -7.62 7.32
C PHE A 147 9.26 -8.18 7.17
N SER A 148 10.26 -7.57 7.81
CA SER A 148 11.66 -8.00 7.72
C SER A 148 11.97 -9.22 8.58
N GLU A 149 11.07 -9.59 9.50
CA GLU A 149 11.16 -10.82 10.29
C GLU A 149 10.62 -12.04 9.53
N ILE A 150 9.80 -11.84 8.50
CA ILE A 150 8.99 -12.92 7.87
C ILE A 150 9.45 -13.26 6.47
N ALA A 151 9.83 -12.25 5.69
CA ALA A 151 10.29 -12.44 4.32
C ALA A 151 11.81 -12.46 4.26
N ASP A 152 12.37 -13.40 3.50
CA ASP A 152 13.81 -13.49 3.25
C ASP A 152 14.27 -12.43 2.24
N GLU A 153 13.39 -12.08 1.30
CA GLU A 153 13.56 -10.99 0.34
C GLU A 153 12.31 -10.12 0.29
N VAL A 154 12.50 -8.81 0.08
CA VAL A 154 11.40 -7.86 -0.15
C VAL A 154 11.64 -7.05 -1.41
N VAL A 155 10.55 -6.60 -2.03
CA VAL A 155 10.56 -5.64 -3.15
C VAL A 155 10.05 -4.30 -2.63
N PRO A 156 10.91 -3.30 -2.42
CA PRO A 156 10.45 -1.96 -2.07
C PRO A 156 9.72 -1.31 -3.25
N VAL A 157 8.60 -0.66 -2.96
CA VAL A 157 7.78 0.03 -3.95
C VAL A 157 7.52 1.46 -3.48
N ALA A 158 8.09 2.42 -4.19
CA ALA A 158 7.83 3.83 -4.01
C ALA A 158 6.56 4.22 -4.75
N VAL A 159 5.65 4.85 -4.02
CA VAL A 159 4.34 5.28 -4.50
C VAL A 159 4.21 6.78 -4.26
N GLU A 160 3.96 7.51 -5.34
CA GLU A 160 3.66 8.93 -5.29
C GLU A 160 2.31 9.22 -5.92
N THR A 161 1.58 10.16 -5.32
CA THR A 161 0.25 10.55 -5.77
C THR A 161 0.13 12.05 -5.77
N HIS A 162 -0.43 12.61 -6.85
CA HIS A 162 -0.76 14.03 -6.94
C HIS A 162 -2.23 14.20 -7.28
N VAL A 163 -2.92 15.10 -6.56
CA VAL A 163 -4.34 15.41 -6.75
C VAL A 163 -4.53 16.93 -6.76
N SER A 164 -5.56 17.42 -7.44
CA SER A 164 -5.82 18.86 -7.56
C SER A 164 -6.88 19.39 -6.60
N MET A 165 -7.92 18.60 -6.30
CA MET A 165 -9.10 19.10 -5.57
C MET A 165 -9.53 18.19 -4.41
N PHE A 166 -9.70 16.90 -4.65
CA PHE A 166 -10.24 15.98 -3.66
C PHE A 166 -9.14 15.09 -3.08
N HIS A 167 -8.83 15.27 -1.81
CA HIS A 167 -7.83 14.45 -1.13
C HIS A 167 -8.45 13.12 -0.67
N GLY A 168 -7.91 12.01 -1.15
CA GLY A 168 -8.32 10.65 -0.76
C GLY A 168 -7.68 10.16 0.54
N THR A 169 -7.61 11.01 1.58
CA THR A 169 -7.11 10.61 2.90
C THR A 169 -7.82 11.39 4.01
N THR A 170 -8.73 10.73 4.72
CA THR A 170 -9.47 11.36 5.81
C THR A 170 -8.92 10.93 7.18
N ALA A 171 -8.69 11.90 8.08
CA ALA A 171 -8.21 11.63 9.44
C ALA A 171 -9.34 11.26 10.42
N GLY A 172 -10.49 11.95 10.37
CA GLY A 172 -11.60 11.81 11.34
C GLY A 172 -12.97 11.38 10.80
N GLY A 173 -13.12 11.17 9.49
CA GLY A 173 -14.39 10.81 8.84
C GLY A 173 -14.42 9.39 8.26
N LEU A 174 -15.35 9.14 7.32
CA LEU A 174 -15.55 7.83 6.69
C LEU A 174 -14.45 7.51 5.67
N LYS A 175 -13.36 6.87 6.13
CA LYS A 175 -12.23 6.46 5.29
C LYS A 175 -12.58 5.57 4.10
N CYS A 176 -13.73 4.89 4.11
CA CYS A 176 -14.17 4.09 2.96
C CYS A 176 -14.46 4.97 1.72
N LEU A 177 -14.69 6.27 1.90
CA LEU A 177 -14.93 7.21 0.81
C LEU A 177 -13.62 7.78 0.24
N ASP A 178 -12.48 7.57 0.90
CA ASP A 178 -11.18 8.08 0.47
C ASP A 178 -10.83 7.66 -0.99
N PRO A 179 -11.02 6.39 -1.41
CA PRO A 179 -10.89 6.00 -2.81
C PRO A 179 -11.80 6.77 -3.76
N LEU A 180 -13.06 6.97 -3.36
CA LEU A 180 -14.04 7.69 -4.18
C LEU A 180 -13.59 9.14 -4.39
N PHE A 181 -13.22 9.84 -3.31
CA PHE A 181 -12.73 11.22 -3.40
C PHE A 181 -11.50 11.32 -4.29
N PHE A 182 -10.54 10.39 -4.19
CA PHE A 182 -9.39 10.37 -5.09
C PHE A 182 -9.83 10.28 -6.57
N LEU A 183 -10.74 9.37 -6.88
CA LEU A 183 -11.24 9.11 -8.23
C LEU A 183 -12.17 10.21 -8.77
N MET A 184 -12.63 11.15 -7.94
CA MET A 184 -13.41 12.31 -8.39
C MET A 184 -12.54 13.43 -8.99
N ASN A 185 -11.21 13.36 -8.85
CA ASN A 185 -10.32 14.35 -9.46
C ASN A 185 -10.30 14.20 -10.99
N PRO A 186 -10.23 15.28 -11.77
CA PRO A 186 -10.19 15.21 -13.23
C PRO A 186 -8.94 14.48 -13.73
N SER A 187 -7.77 14.83 -13.20
CA SER A 187 -6.48 14.31 -13.64
C SER A 187 -5.53 14.04 -12.46
N PRO A 188 -5.87 13.13 -11.53
CA PRO A 188 -4.93 12.72 -10.49
C PRO A 188 -3.81 11.86 -11.10
N ILE A 189 -2.60 11.99 -10.57
CA ILE A 189 -1.43 11.24 -11.04
C ILE A 189 -1.09 10.18 -10.00
N TYR A 190 -0.83 8.96 -10.48
CA TYR A 190 -0.26 7.89 -9.67
C TYR A 190 1.04 7.41 -10.30
N THR A 191 2.11 7.43 -9.52
CA THR A 191 3.41 6.93 -9.93
C THR A 191 3.80 5.76 -9.02
N VAL A 192 4.15 4.63 -9.65
CA VAL A 192 4.62 3.43 -8.98
C VAL A 192 6.03 3.14 -9.47
N GLN A 193 7.00 3.23 -8.57
CA GLN A 193 8.39 2.92 -8.83
C GLN A 193 8.80 1.70 -8.02
N MET A 194 9.09 0.61 -8.71
CA MET A 194 9.66 -0.59 -8.10
C MET A 194 11.17 -0.45 -8.01
N LEU A 195 11.73 -0.78 -6.84
CA LEU A 195 13.16 -0.79 -6.58
C LEU A 195 13.72 -2.21 -6.65
N ASP A 196 15.05 -2.31 -6.64
CA ASP A 196 15.75 -3.59 -6.58
C ASP A 196 15.38 -4.34 -5.30
N LYS A 197 15.37 -5.68 -5.39
CA LYS A 197 15.11 -6.55 -4.25
C LYS A 197 16.13 -6.31 -3.15
N LEU A 198 15.66 -6.35 -1.91
CA LEU A 198 16.50 -6.30 -0.73
C LEU A 198 16.40 -7.61 0.04
N SER A 199 17.54 -8.22 0.33
CA SER A 199 17.60 -9.36 1.23
C SER A 199 17.41 -8.88 2.67
N CYS A 200 16.50 -9.54 3.38
CA CYS A 200 16.26 -9.32 4.81
C CYS A 200 17.17 -10.20 5.68
N LEU A 201 17.90 -11.14 5.06
CA LEU A 201 18.95 -11.93 5.69
C LEU A 201 20.17 -11.05 5.93
N SER A 202 20.12 -10.23 6.96
CA SER A 202 21.27 -9.42 7.33
C SER A 202 22.36 -10.29 7.97
N THR A 203 23.59 -10.02 7.56
CA THR A 203 24.90 -10.53 8.01
C THR A 203 25.25 -10.20 9.48
N CYS A 204 24.27 -10.09 10.37
CA CYS A 204 24.46 -9.62 11.75
C CYS A 204 24.22 -10.75 12.77
N ARG A 205 25.10 -10.83 13.78
CA ARG A 205 25.10 -11.86 14.84
C ARG A 205 23.89 -11.80 15.78
N ASP A 206 23.13 -10.71 15.79
CA ASP A 206 21.94 -10.51 16.63
C ASP A 206 20.68 -10.23 15.81
N ALA A 207 19.71 -11.14 15.87
CA ALA A 207 18.47 -11.10 15.08
C ALA A 207 17.58 -9.86 15.36
N SER A 208 17.69 -9.26 16.56
CA SER A 208 16.85 -8.14 17.00
C SER A 208 17.26 -6.79 16.39
N GLU A 209 18.57 -6.52 16.27
CA GLU A 209 19.10 -5.33 15.59
C GLU A 209 18.91 -5.46 14.07
N SER A 210 19.05 -6.69 13.58
CA SER A 210 18.87 -7.12 12.20
C SER A 210 17.54 -6.62 11.58
N ARG A 211 16.40 -6.82 12.26
CA ARG A 211 15.07 -6.51 11.72
C ARG A 211 14.80 -5.02 11.59
N PHE A 212 15.22 -4.23 12.58
CA PHE A 212 15.03 -2.77 12.56
C PHE A 212 15.97 -2.14 11.55
N HIS A 213 17.18 -2.67 11.41
CA HIS A 213 18.12 -2.25 10.38
C HIS A 213 17.53 -2.43 8.98
N VAL A 214 17.00 -3.62 8.66
CA VAL A 214 16.35 -3.88 7.36
C VAL A 214 15.15 -2.97 7.15
N ALA A 215 14.30 -2.78 8.17
CA ALA A 215 13.15 -1.89 8.06
C ALA A 215 13.54 -0.43 7.77
N ASN A 216 14.58 0.06 8.44
CA ASN A 216 15.13 1.39 8.23
C ASN A 216 15.84 1.50 6.87
N GLN A 217 16.50 0.45 6.40
CA GLN A 217 17.11 0.39 5.08
C GLN A 217 16.05 0.52 3.98
N VAL A 218 14.96 -0.26 4.06
CA VAL A 218 13.84 -0.16 3.12
C VAL A 218 13.19 1.22 3.17
N GLN A 219 12.98 1.78 4.37
CA GLN A 219 12.48 3.15 4.52
C GLN A 219 13.42 4.16 3.84
N GLY A 220 14.73 4.01 4.03
CA GLY A 220 15.76 4.87 3.44
C GLY A 220 15.81 4.81 1.91
N GLU A 221 15.72 3.61 1.32
CA GLU A 221 15.68 3.44 -0.14
C GLU A 221 14.41 4.06 -0.74
N LEU A 222 13.26 3.89 -0.10
CA LEU A 222 12.03 4.57 -0.51
C LEU A 222 12.11 6.09 -0.35
N GLY A 223 12.71 6.57 0.74
CA GLY A 223 12.93 8.00 0.98
C GLY A 223 13.82 8.62 -0.10
N LYS A 224 14.93 7.96 -0.47
CA LYS A 224 15.80 8.40 -1.57
C LYS A 224 15.07 8.43 -2.91
N ALA A 225 14.29 7.39 -3.22
CA ALA A 225 13.56 7.29 -4.47
C ALA A 225 12.51 8.39 -4.63
N LEU A 226 11.83 8.73 -3.53
CA LEU A 226 10.78 9.75 -3.50
C LEU A 226 11.31 11.18 -3.25
N GLY A 227 12.56 11.32 -2.79
CA GLY A 227 13.08 12.57 -2.26
C GLY A 227 12.42 13.00 -0.94
N TYR A 228 11.95 12.03 -0.13
CA TYR A 228 11.20 12.27 1.11
C TYR A 228 12.09 12.09 2.34
N GLU A 229 11.81 12.86 3.39
CA GLU A 229 12.49 12.70 4.68
C GLU A 229 12.04 11.41 5.38
N CYS A 230 12.99 10.63 5.90
CA CYS A 230 12.68 9.44 6.71
C CYS A 230 12.54 9.84 8.18
N THR A 231 11.33 9.73 8.73
CA THR A 231 11.06 10.14 10.11
C THR A 231 10.95 8.94 11.05
N LYS A 232 11.03 9.23 12.35
CA LYS A 232 10.68 8.30 13.43
C LYS A 232 9.22 8.46 13.90
N LEU A 233 8.44 9.33 13.24
CA LEU A 233 7.06 9.59 13.61
C LEU A 233 6.21 8.35 13.41
N THR A 234 5.43 8.02 14.42
CA THR A 234 4.51 6.89 14.39
C THR A 234 3.12 7.32 13.95
N ARG A 235 2.27 6.34 13.66
CA ARG A 235 0.83 6.55 13.46
C ARG A 235 0.19 7.32 14.63
N ARG A 236 0.58 7.04 15.87
CA ARG A 236 0.02 7.69 17.06
C ARG A 236 0.34 9.19 17.04
N ASP A 237 1.61 9.51 16.76
CA ASP A 237 2.08 10.90 16.68
C ASP A 237 1.33 11.66 15.59
N LYS A 238 1.15 11.04 14.41
CA LYS A 238 0.35 11.62 13.32
C LYS A 238 -1.08 11.96 13.77
N TYR A 239 -1.80 11.01 14.37
CA TYR A 239 -3.20 11.22 14.74
C TYR A 239 -3.34 12.24 15.88
N LEU A 240 -2.37 12.27 16.80
CA LEU A 240 -2.36 13.25 17.88
C LEU A 240 -2.25 14.68 17.32
N ILE A 241 -1.36 14.88 16.34
CA ILE A 241 -1.18 16.18 15.67
C ILE A 241 -2.39 16.56 14.82
N LEU A 242 -2.95 15.63 14.04
CA LEU A 242 -3.99 15.96 13.04
C LEU A 242 -5.42 15.97 13.57
N ALA A 243 -5.72 15.19 14.61
CA ALA A 243 -7.09 14.97 15.05
C ALA A 243 -7.27 15.00 16.58
N GLY A 244 -6.20 15.31 17.33
CA GLY A 244 -6.23 15.36 18.79
C GLY A 244 -6.55 14.01 19.46
N ASN A 245 -6.40 12.89 18.75
CA ASN A 245 -6.67 11.55 19.26
C ASN A 245 -5.57 10.57 18.85
N GLU A 246 -5.51 9.38 19.44
CA GLU A 246 -4.45 8.39 19.15
C GLU A 246 -4.74 7.52 17.91
N GLY A 247 -5.70 7.93 17.08
CA GLY A 247 -6.22 7.15 15.98
C GLY A 247 -7.04 5.94 16.45
N MET A 248 -7.56 5.97 17.68
CA MET A 248 -8.58 5.02 18.13
C MET A 248 -9.96 5.64 17.89
N VAL A 249 -10.81 4.96 17.13
CA VAL A 249 -12.22 5.35 17.00
C VAL A 249 -12.89 4.88 18.28
N THR A 250 -13.19 5.80 19.19
CA THR A 250 -14.08 5.52 20.31
C THR A 250 -15.43 5.14 19.71
N ALA A 251 -15.88 3.91 19.95
CA ALA A 251 -17.28 3.60 19.69
C ALA A 251 -18.09 4.51 20.63
N SER A 252 -18.84 5.45 20.07
CA SER A 252 -19.79 6.22 20.87
C SER A 252 -20.78 5.24 21.48
N THR A 253 -20.65 4.95 22.77
CA THR A 253 -21.75 4.44 23.57
C THR A 253 -22.87 5.47 23.46
N LYS A 254 -23.93 5.13 22.74
CA LYS A 254 -25.21 5.83 22.87
C LYS A 254 -25.62 5.66 24.34
N SER A 255 -25.66 6.75 25.09
CA SER A 255 -26.47 6.82 26.29
C SER A 255 -27.93 6.88 25.82
N ASP A 256 -28.71 5.88 26.24
CA ASP A 256 -30.17 5.90 26.16
C ASP A 256 -30.77 7.09 26.92
#